data_AF-A0A917TKX8-F1
#
_entry.id   AF-A0A917TKX8-F1
#
_cell.length_a   1.000
_cell.length_b   1.000
_cell.length_c   1.000
_cell.angle_alpha   90.00
_cell.angle_beta   90.00
_cell.angle_gamma   90.00
#
_symmetry.space_group_name_H-M   'P 1'
#
loop_
_entity.id
_entity.type
_entity.pdbx_description
1 polymer ?
#
loop_
_entity_poly.entity_id
_entity_poly.type
_entity_poly.pdbx_seq_one_letter_code
_entity_poly.pdbx_strand_id
1 'polypeptide(L)'
;MTAGPYPPSMIGLSDVPVSNLAPPTGALVALAVAQFAAISWLGRRCEPALATDRWRRFLDDGNAPLMTVYLWHLPAMVLLVGAGLLLPDLILPDAGLHWWLIRPLWLANCALILVVLTRLWHRFETVRLPALGTRTGPATALAGTGLAAASIWYLWQHGATLNGAGSAGRIAAVLALGCSLVLLACGQPRTRRDAPVRGPELNVHPVRSGPAA
;
A
#
# COMPACT_ATOMS: atom_id res chain seq x y z
N MET A 1 16.43 -33.62 -10.82
CA MET A 1 15.12 -34.07 -11.35
C MET A 1 14.04 -33.26 -10.62
N THR A 2 13.55 -32.18 -11.21
CA THR A 2 12.45 -31.41 -10.61
C THR A 2 11.14 -32.12 -10.94
N ALA A 3 10.42 -32.55 -9.91
CA ALA A 3 9.14 -33.22 -10.07
C ALA A 3 8.08 -32.22 -10.59
N GLY A 4 7.85 -32.21 -11.91
CA GLY A 4 6.66 -31.61 -12.54
C GLY A 4 6.92 -30.45 -13.52
N PRO A 5 5.91 -30.08 -14.33
CA PRO A 5 5.98 -29.02 -15.36
C PRO A 5 5.85 -27.62 -14.71
N TYR A 6 6.74 -27.30 -13.78
CA TYR A 6 6.74 -26.03 -13.07
C TYR A 6 7.88 -25.14 -13.57
N PRO A 7 7.60 -23.90 -14.00
CA PRO A 7 8.66 -22.96 -14.37
C PRO A 7 9.62 -22.74 -13.19
N PRO A 8 10.92 -22.49 -13.43
CA PRO A 8 11.85 -22.19 -12.35
C PRO A 8 11.61 -20.79 -11.74
N SER A 9 10.99 -19.88 -12.48
CA SER A 9 10.74 -18.51 -12.02
C SER A 9 9.36 -18.36 -11.37
N MET A 10 9.30 -17.59 -10.28
CA MET A 10 8.04 -17.15 -9.67
C MET A 10 7.44 -15.94 -10.39
N ILE A 11 8.26 -15.11 -11.05
CA ILE A 11 7.83 -13.91 -11.78
C ILE A 11 8.09 -14.07 -13.28
N GLY A 12 7.26 -13.45 -14.12
CA GLY A 12 7.53 -13.42 -15.56
C GLY A 12 8.79 -12.58 -15.81
N LEU A 13 9.78 -13.18 -16.45
CA LEU A 13 10.99 -12.50 -16.91
C LEU A 13 10.99 -12.44 -18.44
N SER A 14 11.74 -11.51 -19.02
CA SER A 14 11.80 -11.35 -20.49
C SER A 14 12.28 -12.61 -21.21
N ASP A 15 13.15 -13.39 -20.57
CA ASP A 15 13.70 -14.66 -21.02
C ASP A 15 12.81 -15.87 -20.66
N VAL A 16 11.95 -15.75 -19.63
CA VAL A 16 11.04 -16.79 -19.17
C VAL A 16 9.64 -16.20 -18.93
N PRO A 17 8.79 -16.09 -19.97
CA PRO A 17 7.50 -15.40 -19.88
C PRO A 17 6.46 -16.18 -19.08
N VAL A 18 6.59 -17.51 -19.01
CA VAL A 18 5.72 -18.36 -18.20
C VAL A 18 6.31 -18.47 -16.79
N SER A 19 5.55 -18.03 -15.80
CA SER A 19 5.96 -18.05 -14.40
C SER A 19 4.98 -18.86 -13.56
N ASN A 20 5.41 -19.25 -12.36
CA ASN A 20 4.48 -19.92 -11.44
C ASN A 20 3.25 -19.08 -11.08
N LEU A 21 3.29 -17.75 -11.26
CA LEU A 21 2.18 -16.84 -11.01
C LEU A 21 1.18 -16.74 -12.19
N ALA A 22 1.54 -17.18 -13.40
CA ALA A 22 0.73 -16.97 -14.59
C ALA A 22 0.82 -18.16 -15.56
N PRO A 23 -0.12 -19.12 -15.52
CA PRO A 23 -1.22 -19.29 -14.55
C PRO A 23 -0.73 -19.86 -13.19
N PRO A 24 -1.39 -19.55 -12.05
CA PRO A 24 -1.03 -20.08 -10.73
C PRO A 24 -0.93 -21.60 -10.74
N THR A 25 0.26 -22.13 -10.48
CA THR A 25 0.50 -23.56 -10.56
C THR A 25 -0.06 -24.30 -9.33
N GLY A 26 -0.30 -25.60 -9.43
CA GLY A 26 -0.77 -26.42 -8.30
C GLY A 26 0.14 -26.33 -7.07
N ALA A 27 1.43 -26.05 -7.25
CA ALA A 27 2.38 -25.79 -6.17
C ALA A 27 2.02 -24.53 -5.37
N LEU A 28 1.62 -23.44 -6.04
CA LEU A 28 1.15 -22.23 -5.37
C LEU A 28 -0.18 -22.44 -4.65
N VAL A 29 -1.08 -23.22 -5.23
CA VAL A 29 -2.36 -23.58 -4.56
C VAL A 29 -2.07 -24.37 -3.29
N ALA A 30 -1.19 -25.37 -3.35
CA ALA A 30 -0.79 -26.15 -2.18
C ALA A 30 -0.11 -25.28 -1.11
N LEU A 31 0.77 -24.36 -1.52
CA LEU A 31 1.41 -23.40 -0.62
C LEU A 31 0.39 -22.48 0.05
N ALA A 32 -0.56 -21.93 -0.71
CA ALA A 32 -1.60 -21.06 -0.19
C ALA A 32 -2.49 -21.79 0.83
N VAL A 33 -2.88 -23.04 0.54
CA VAL A 33 -3.62 -23.89 1.48
C VAL A 33 -2.81 -24.17 2.75
N ALA A 34 -1.52 -24.49 2.62
CA ALA A 34 -0.65 -24.71 3.76
C ALA A 34 -0.50 -23.46 4.64
N GLN A 35 -0.28 -22.29 4.02
CA GLN A 35 -0.20 -21.00 4.71
C GLN A 35 -1.52 -20.66 5.41
N PHE A 36 -2.65 -20.83 4.73
CA PHE A 36 -3.97 -20.58 5.31
C PHE A 36 -4.27 -21.50 6.49
N ALA A 37 -3.96 -22.80 6.37
CA ALA A 37 -4.13 -23.77 7.45
C ALA A 37 -3.23 -23.44 8.65
N ALA A 38 -1.96 -23.08 8.40
CA ALA A 38 -1.01 -22.69 9.45
C ALA A 38 -1.45 -21.42 10.18
N ILE A 39 -1.85 -20.37 9.45
CA ILE A 39 -2.35 -19.11 10.03
C ILE A 39 -3.63 -19.36 10.82
N SER A 40 -4.58 -20.13 10.27
CA SER A 40 -5.83 -20.47 10.96
C SER A 40 -5.58 -21.28 12.23
N TRP A 41 -4.62 -22.21 12.21
CA TRP A 41 -4.23 -22.98 13.38
C TRP A 41 -3.57 -22.10 14.44
N LEU A 42 -2.65 -21.23 14.04
CA LEU A 42 -1.96 -20.31 14.94
C LEU A 42 -2.92 -19.29 15.53
N GLY A 43 -3.85 -18.76 14.74
CA GLY A 43 -4.88 -17.81 15.17
C GLY A 43 -5.70 -18.35 16.35
N ARG A 44 -6.17 -19.61 16.26
CA ARG A 44 -6.89 -20.27 17.37
C ARG A 44 -6.04 -20.45 18.62
N ARG A 45 -4.73 -20.67 18.48
CA ARG A 45 -3.81 -20.84 19.62
C ARG A 45 -3.47 -19.51 20.29
N CYS A 46 -3.41 -18.44 19.51
CA CYS A 46 -3.08 -17.11 19.98
C CYS A 46 -4.31 -16.31 20.46
N GLU A 47 -5.53 -16.74 20.15
CA GLU A 47 -6.78 -16.05 20.49
C GLU A 47 -6.86 -15.55 21.95
N PRO A 48 -6.50 -16.35 22.98
CA PRO A 48 -6.53 -15.86 24.37
C PRO A 48 -5.50 -14.76 24.64
N ALA A 49 -4.32 -14.85 24.03
CA ALA A 49 -3.27 -13.85 24.18
C ALA A 49 -3.65 -12.55 23.44
N LEU A 50 -4.22 -12.67 22.23
CA LEU A 50 -4.71 -11.57 21.41
C LEU A 50 -5.86 -10.80 22.04
N ALA A 51 -6.61 -11.43 22.95
CA ALA A 51 -7.67 -10.76 23.70
C ALA A 51 -7.15 -9.70 24.68
N THR A 52 -5.85 -9.73 25.03
CA THR A 52 -5.24 -8.77 25.97
C THR A 52 -5.04 -7.40 25.33
N ASP A 53 -5.30 -6.33 26.08
CA ASP A 53 -5.13 -4.94 25.63
C ASP A 53 -3.74 -4.65 25.04
N ARG A 54 -2.69 -5.25 25.60
CA ARG A 54 -1.32 -5.11 25.08
C ARG A 54 -1.19 -5.57 23.63
N TRP A 55 -1.77 -6.72 23.29
CA TRP A 55 -1.69 -7.29 21.95
C TRP A 55 -2.61 -6.58 20.98
N ARG A 56 -3.80 -6.17 21.43
CA ARG A 56 -4.71 -5.33 20.63
C ARG A 56 -4.03 -4.03 20.21
N ARG A 57 -3.45 -3.29 21.15
CA ARG A 57 -2.71 -2.04 20.87
C ARG A 57 -1.54 -2.28 19.92
N PHE A 58 -0.75 -3.33 20.17
CA PHE A 58 0.36 -3.67 19.30
C PHE A 58 -0.09 -3.95 17.85
N LEU A 59 -1.20 -4.67 17.67
CA LEU A 59 -1.78 -4.93 16.35
C LEU A 59 -2.35 -3.67 15.71
N ASP A 60 -3.04 -2.82 16.47
CA ASP A 60 -3.58 -1.55 15.96
C ASP A 60 -2.44 -0.63 15.49
N ASP A 61 -1.40 -0.47 16.31
CA ASP A 61 -0.20 0.32 16.00
C ASP A 61 0.58 -0.26 14.82
N GLY A 62 0.65 -1.60 14.71
CA GLY A 62 1.33 -2.29 13.62
C GLY A 62 0.54 -2.30 12.32
N ASN A 63 -0.80 -2.31 12.40
CA ASN A 63 -1.70 -2.28 11.24
C ASN A 63 -1.78 -0.88 10.62
N ALA A 64 -1.66 0.17 11.44
CA ALA A 64 -1.70 1.56 10.98
C ALA A 64 -0.75 1.86 9.80
N PRO A 65 0.55 1.49 9.83
CA PRO A 65 1.48 1.73 8.73
C PRO A 65 1.49 0.63 7.65
N LEU A 66 0.63 -0.41 7.70
CA LEU A 66 0.73 -1.52 6.73
C LEU A 66 0.54 -1.06 5.29
N MET A 67 -0.26 -0.02 5.06
CA MET A 67 -0.48 0.47 3.71
C MET A 67 0.75 1.23 3.18
N THR A 68 1.42 2.05 3.97
CA THR A 68 2.71 2.67 3.58
C THR A 68 3.79 1.61 3.47
N VAL A 69 3.85 0.61 4.36
CA VAL A 69 4.76 -0.54 4.20
C VAL A 69 4.54 -1.23 2.85
N TYR A 70 3.28 -1.51 2.49
CA TYR A 70 2.94 -2.09 1.19
C TYR A 70 3.41 -1.23 0.02
N LEU A 71 3.29 0.09 0.10
CA LEU A 71 3.76 0.99 -0.97
C LEU A 71 5.30 1.07 -1.06
N TRP A 72 6.00 1.00 0.07
CA TRP A 72 7.43 1.29 0.14
C TRP A 72 8.35 0.06 0.20
N HIS A 73 7.82 -1.15 0.38
CA HIS A 73 8.66 -2.35 0.46
C HIS A 73 9.43 -2.64 -0.84
N LEU A 74 8.81 -2.49 -2.01
CA LEU A 74 9.50 -2.66 -3.30
C LEU A 74 10.56 -1.57 -3.53
N PRO A 75 10.27 -0.27 -3.35
CA PRO A 75 11.31 0.77 -3.38
C PRO A 75 12.47 0.51 -2.41
N ALA A 76 12.20 0.05 -1.18
CA ALA A 76 13.25 -0.28 -0.21
C ALA A 76 14.17 -1.39 -0.73
N MET A 77 13.60 -2.46 -1.33
CA MET A 77 14.38 -3.50 -1.98
C MET A 77 15.19 -2.97 -3.16
N VAL A 78 14.62 -2.11 -3.99
CA VAL A 78 15.32 -1.49 -5.13
C VAL A 78 16.49 -0.64 -4.66
N LEU A 79 16.34 0.13 -3.58
CA LEU A 79 17.43 0.92 -3.00
C LEU A 79 18.56 0.01 -2.50
N LEU A 80 18.23 -1.08 -1.80
CA LEU A 80 19.25 -2.01 -1.32
C LEU A 80 19.97 -2.72 -2.46
N VAL A 81 19.24 -3.17 -3.49
CA VAL A 81 19.83 -3.78 -4.69
C VAL A 81 20.68 -2.76 -5.44
N GLY A 82 20.21 -1.51 -5.56
CA GLY A 82 20.94 -0.37 -6.11
C GLY A 82 22.28 -0.13 -5.39
N ALA A 83 22.27 -0.11 -4.07
CA ALA A 83 23.49 -0.04 -3.27
C ALA A 83 24.38 -1.29 -3.44
N GLY A 84 23.75 -2.46 -3.57
CA GLY A 84 24.41 -3.74 -3.85
C GLY A 84 25.16 -3.77 -5.19
N LEU A 85 24.72 -3.01 -6.19
CA LEU A 85 25.45 -2.88 -7.47
C LEU A 85 26.81 -2.17 -7.31
N LEU A 86 26.98 -1.37 -6.25
CA LEU A 86 28.27 -0.74 -5.94
C LEU A 86 29.21 -1.70 -5.19
N LEU A 87 28.66 -2.68 -4.48
CA LEU A 87 29.38 -3.72 -3.72
C LEU A 87 28.77 -5.11 -3.99
N PRO A 88 28.93 -5.66 -5.21
CA PRO A 88 28.23 -6.87 -5.64
C PRO A 88 28.58 -8.08 -4.78
N ASP A 89 29.86 -8.23 -4.40
CA ASP A 89 30.38 -9.37 -3.65
C ASP A 89 29.77 -9.51 -2.24
N LEU A 90 29.27 -8.43 -1.66
CA LEU A 90 28.75 -8.41 -0.30
C LEU A 90 27.22 -8.61 -0.24
N ILE A 91 26.49 -8.19 -1.27
CA ILE A 91 25.03 -8.07 -1.24
C ILE A 91 24.37 -9.07 -2.22
N LEU A 92 25.05 -9.46 -3.29
CA LEU A 92 24.59 -10.41 -4.32
C LEU A 92 25.55 -11.61 -4.46
N PRO A 93 25.77 -12.42 -3.40
CA PRO A 93 26.61 -13.60 -3.53
C PRO A 93 25.99 -14.69 -4.40
N ASP A 94 26.87 -15.50 -5.01
CA ASP A 94 26.49 -16.68 -5.79
C ASP A 94 25.69 -17.70 -4.96
N ALA A 95 24.92 -18.53 -5.67
CA ALA A 95 24.07 -19.54 -5.05
C ALA A 95 24.89 -20.54 -4.20
N GLY A 96 24.54 -20.68 -2.92
CA GLY A 96 25.24 -21.59 -2.00
C GLY A 96 24.94 -21.31 -0.53
N LEU A 97 25.75 -21.86 0.38
CA LEU A 97 25.60 -21.63 1.83
C LEU A 97 25.80 -20.15 2.20
N HIS A 98 26.74 -19.48 1.52
CA HIS A 98 27.02 -18.07 1.74
C HIS A 98 25.80 -17.17 1.44
N TRP A 99 25.04 -17.51 0.40
CA TRP A 99 23.76 -16.86 0.09
C TRP A 99 22.77 -16.96 1.25
N TRP A 100 22.62 -18.14 1.86
CA TRP A 100 21.72 -18.31 3.00
C TRP A 100 22.17 -17.52 4.23
N LEU A 101 23.47 -17.41 4.46
CA LEU A 101 24.02 -16.66 5.59
C LEU A 101 23.86 -15.15 5.44
N ILE A 102 23.93 -14.61 4.21
CA ILE A 102 23.75 -13.18 3.97
C ILE A 102 22.28 -12.76 4.01
N ARG A 103 21.34 -13.67 3.72
CA ARG A 103 19.91 -13.35 3.61
C ARG A 103 19.30 -12.71 4.86
N PRO A 104 19.58 -13.17 6.09
CA PRO A 104 19.13 -12.49 7.30
C PRO A 104 19.63 -11.04 7.37
N LEU A 105 20.89 -10.78 7.03
CA LEU A 105 21.46 -9.43 7.00
C LEU A 105 20.81 -8.58 5.91
N TRP A 106 20.57 -9.16 4.73
CA TRP A 106 19.87 -8.51 3.64
C TRP A 106 18.44 -8.10 4.04
N LEU A 107 17.69 -9.01 4.67
CA LEU A 107 16.34 -8.75 5.18
C LEU A 107 16.34 -7.69 6.27
N ALA A 108 17.33 -7.70 7.18
CA ALA A 108 17.48 -6.70 8.22
C ALA A 108 17.72 -5.29 7.63
N ASN A 109 18.57 -5.18 6.59
CA ASN A 109 18.80 -3.93 5.89
C ASN A 109 17.56 -3.44 5.14
N CYS A 110 16.84 -4.34 4.44
CA CYS A 110 15.54 -4.02 3.83
C CYS A 110 14.55 -3.48 4.86
N ALA A 111 14.43 -4.15 6.02
CA ALA A 111 13.56 -3.73 7.10
C ALA A 111 13.97 -2.37 7.67
N LEU A 112 15.27 -2.12 7.82
CA LEU A 112 15.78 -0.82 8.28
C LEU A 112 15.41 0.32 7.32
N ILE A 113 15.68 0.14 6.03
CA ILE A 113 15.35 1.12 4.98
C ILE A 113 13.83 1.37 4.95
N LEU A 114 13.05 0.29 5.02
CA LEU A 114 11.60 0.37 5.04
C LEU A 114 11.07 1.13 6.27
N VAL A 115 11.61 0.88 7.47
CA VAL A 115 11.24 1.62 8.69
C VAL A 115 11.55 3.11 8.54
N VAL A 116 12.69 3.45 7.95
CA VAL A 116 13.05 4.85 7.68
C VAL A 116 12.06 5.50 6.71
N LEU A 117 11.78 4.85 5.57
CA LEU A 117 10.82 5.34 4.57
C LEU A 117 9.42 5.50 5.15
N THR A 118 8.92 4.48 5.87
CA THR A 118 7.61 4.52 6.52
C THR A 118 7.53 5.65 7.54
N ARG A 119 8.56 5.89 8.35
CA ARG A 119 8.57 7.01 9.30
C ARG A 119 8.57 8.38 8.62
N LEU A 120 9.31 8.51 7.53
CA LEU A 120 9.30 9.74 6.72
C LEU A 120 7.91 9.99 6.11
N TRP A 121 7.24 8.92 5.66
CA TRP A 121 5.93 9.02 5.01
C TRP A 121 4.72 9.04 5.95
N HIS A 122 4.87 8.59 7.19
CA HIS A 122 3.80 8.58 8.19
C HIS A 122 3.15 9.96 8.37
N ARG A 123 3.95 11.04 8.24
CA ARG A 123 3.43 12.41 8.25
C ARG A 123 2.34 12.64 7.19
N PHE A 124 2.48 12.08 6.01
CA PHE A 124 1.53 12.25 4.91
C PHE A 124 0.27 11.39 5.08
N GLU A 125 0.38 10.26 5.79
CA GLU A 125 -0.78 9.39 6.08
C GLU A 125 -1.70 9.99 7.16
N THR A 126 -1.13 10.74 8.10
CA THR A 126 -1.91 11.47 9.11
C THR A 126 -2.64 12.70 8.56
N VAL A 127 -2.39 13.08 7.29
CA VAL A 127 -3.17 14.12 6.63
C VAL A 127 -4.56 13.56 6.39
N ARG A 128 -5.50 13.94 7.26
CA ARG A 128 -6.92 13.67 7.05
C ARG A 128 -7.28 14.20 5.68
N LEU A 129 -7.58 13.30 4.75
CA LEU A 129 -8.21 13.69 3.50
C LEU A 129 -9.45 14.50 3.91
N PRO A 130 -9.55 15.78 3.51
CA PRO A 130 -10.77 16.54 3.74
C PRO A 130 -11.89 15.69 3.15
N ALA A 131 -12.94 15.42 3.94
CA ALA A 131 -14.00 14.47 3.58
C ALA A 131 -14.32 14.60 2.08
N LEU A 132 -13.82 13.64 1.30
CA LEU A 132 -13.96 13.63 -0.16
C LEU A 132 -15.40 13.25 -0.42
N GLY A 133 -16.25 14.28 -0.45
CA GLY A 133 -17.71 14.14 -0.45
C GLY A 133 -18.27 15.22 0.46
N THR A 134 -18.66 16.37 -0.07
CA THR A 134 -19.99 16.52 -0.68
C THR A 134 -20.10 17.77 -1.55
N ARG A 135 -18.98 18.39 -1.95
CA ARG A 135 -19.00 19.75 -2.53
C ARG A 135 -18.17 19.99 -3.79
N THR A 136 -17.63 18.95 -4.42
CA THR A 136 -17.04 19.05 -5.76
C THR A 136 -18.16 18.92 -6.80
N GLY A 137 -18.25 19.86 -7.75
CA GLY A 137 -19.21 19.75 -8.85
C GLY A 137 -18.97 18.45 -9.65
N PRO A 138 -20.03 17.72 -10.07
CA PRO A 138 -19.88 16.43 -10.74
C PRO A 138 -19.03 16.53 -12.01
N ALA A 139 -19.12 17.65 -12.74
CA ALA A 139 -18.31 17.91 -13.93
C ALA A 139 -16.81 18.02 -13.62
N THR A 140 -16.43 18.72 -12.53
CA THR A 140 -15.04 18.88 -12.11
C THR A 140 -14.45 17.57 -11.61
N ALA A 141 -15.25 16.77 -10.90
CA ALA A 141 -14.86 15.44 -10.43
C ALA A 141 -14.65 14.46 -11.61
N LEU A 142 -15.56 14.46 -12.58
CA LEU A 142 -15.45 13.62 -13.79
C LEU A 142 -14.24 14.03 -14.65
N ALA A 143 -14.05 15.34 -14.89
CA ALA A 143 -12.92 15.83 -15.67
C ALA A 143 -11.57 15.53 -15.00
N GLY A 144 -11.46 15.78 -13.69
CA GLY A 144 -10.25 15.46 -12.93
C GLY A 144 -9.94 13.96 -12.94
N THR A 145 -10.93 13.13 -12.64
CA THR A 145 -10.75 11.66 -12.60
C THR A 145 -10.41 11.10 -13.98
N GLY A 146 -11.09 11.55 -15.04
CA GLY A 146 -10.81 11.14 -16.41
C GLY A 146 -9.40 11.52 -16.87
N LEU A 147 -8.96 12.73 -16.53
CA LEU A 147 -7.62 13.20 -16.86
C LEU A 147 -6.53 12.45 -16.08
N ALA A 148 -6.76 12.10 -14.82
CA ALA A 148 -5.87 11.24 -14.05
C ALA A 148 -5.77 9.84 -14.66
N ALA A 149 -6.91 9.22 -14.98
CA ALA A 149 -6.96 7.90 -15.58
C ALA A 149 -6.23 7.87 -16.94
N ALA A 150 -6.46 8.86 -17.81
CA ALA A 150 -5.78 8.99 -19.09
C ALA A 150 -4.26 9.18 -18.93
N SER A 151 -3.84 10.01 -17.96
CA SER A 151 -2.42 10.26 -17.69
C SER A 151 -1.71 9.00 -17.20
N ILE A 152 -2.32 8.27 -16.26
CA ILE A 152 -1.79 7.01 -15.73
C ILE A 152 -1.71 5.96 -16.83
N TRP A 153 -2.78 5.80 -17.63
CA TRP A 153 -2.80 4.86 -18.76
C TRP A 153 -1.70 5.16 -19.78
N TYR A 154 -1.49 6.43 -20.12
CA TYR A 154 -0.46 6.83 -21.09
C TYR A 154 0.95 6.54 -20.57
N LEU A 155 1.23 6.88 -19.30
CA LEU A 155 2.51 6.59 -18.64
C LEU A 155 2.76 5.09 -18.51
N TRP A 156 1.73 4.29 -18.29
CA TRP A 156 1.83 2.84 -18.24
C TRP A 156 2.25 2.25 -19.59
N GLN A 157 1.69 2.73 -20.70
CA GLN A 157 2.01 2.27 -22.06
C GLN A 157 3.41 2.69 -22.55
N HIS A 158 3.83 3.93 -22.24
CA HIS A 158 5.05 4.54 -22.81
C HIS A 158 6.23 4.59 -21.83
N GLY A 159 6.02 4.10 -20.61
CA GLY A 159 6.97 4.19 -19.51
C GLY A 159 7.12 5.62 -18.95
N ALA A 160 7.76 5.71 -17.79
CA ALA A 160 8.01 6.99 -17.10
C ALA A 160 9.37 7.61 -17.43
N THR A 161 10.11 7.10 -18.42
CA THR A 161 11.42 7.66 -18.76
C THR A 161 11.25 9.05 -19.38
N LEU A 162 11.94 10.06 -18.85
CA LEU A 162 11.81 11.45 -19.31
C LEU A 162 12.76 11.78 -20.47
N ASN A 163 13.59 10.83 -20.89
CA ASN A 163 14.61 10.99 -21.91
C ASN A 163 14.24 10.18 -23.17
N GLY A 164 14.67 10.66 -24.34
CA GLY A 164 14.44 10.02 -25.64
C GLY A 164 13.18 10.50 -26.39
N ALA A 165 12.95 9.94 -27.58
CA ALA A 165 11.78 10.26 -28.40
C ALA A 165 10.47 9.99 -27.63
N GLY A 166 9.51 10.91 -27.71
CA GLY A 166 8.25 10.83 -26.95
C GLY A 166 8.33 11.33 -25.49
N SER A 167 9.44 11.93 -25.06
CA SER A 167 9.57 12.59 -23.75
C SER A 167 8.54 13.70 -23.54
N ALA A 168 8.24 14.51 -24.57
CA ALA A 168 7.26 15.59 -24.50
C ALA A 168 5.85 15.11 -24.12
N GLY A 169 5.39 13.99 -24.70
CA GLY A 169 4.09 13.40 -24.37
C GLY A 169 4.03 12.86 -22.93
N ARG A 170 5.13 12.28 -22.45
CA ARG A 170 5.24 11.77 -21.08
C ARG A 170 5.32 12.90 -20.05
N ILE A 171 6.04 13.97 -20.35
CA ILE A 171 6.06 15.20 -19.54
C ILE A 171 4.65 15.81 -19.48
N ALA A 172 3.96 15.90 -20.62
CA ALA A 172 2.59 16.39 -20.67
C ALA A 172 1.63 15.52 -19.83
N ALA A 173 1.78 14.20 -19.85
CA ALA A 173 0.99 13.30 -19.00
C ALA A 173 1.26 13.49 -17.51
N VAL A 174 2.51 13.73 -17.10
CA VAL A 174 2.86 14.06 -15.70
C VAL A 174 2.23 15.40 -15.28
N LEU A 175 2.33 16.42 -16.13
CA LEU A 175 1.72 17.73 -15.86
C LEU A 175 0.19 17.63 -15.80
N ALA A 176 -0.43 16.85 -16.68
CA ALA A 176 -1.86 16.57 -16.66
C ALA A 176 -2.26 15.90 -15.35
N LEU A 177 -1.55 14.85 -14.90
CA LEU A 177 -1.81 14.23 -13.60
C LEU A 177 -1.76 15.26 -12.45
N GLY A 178 -0.79 16.18 -12.46
CA GLY A 178 -0.70 17.30 -11.52
C GLY A 178 -1.91 18.24 -11.60
N CYS A 179 -2.33 18.63 -12.81
CA CYS A 179 -3.52 19.45 -13.04
C CYS A 179 -4.80 18.78 -12.55
N SER A 180 -4.95 17.46 -12.72
CA SER A 180 -6.09 16.71 -12.17
C SER A 180 -6.17 16.82 -10.65
N LEU A 181 -5.04 16.63 -9.96
CA LEU A 181 -4.98 16.76 -8.50
C LEU A 181 -5.34 18.18 -8.05
N VAL A 182 -4.88 19.20 -8.77
CA VAL A 182 -5.22 20.61 -8.50
C VAL A 182 -6.70 20.88 -8.76
N LEU A 183 -7.30 20.35 -9.83
CA LEU A 183 -8.73 20.50 -10.12
C LEU A 183 -9.60 19.83 -9.04
N LEU A 184 -9.19 18.65 -8.56
CA LEU A 184 -9.87 17.94 -7.48
C LEU A 184 -9.69 18.65 -6.12
N ALA A 185 -8.55 19.32 -5.90
CA ALA A 185 -8.27 20.09 -4.70
C ALA A 185 -8.96 21.48 -4.69
N CYS A 186 -8.95 22.20 -5.82
CA CYS A 186 -9.59 23.52 -5.97
C CYS A 186 -11.11 23.42 -6.08
N GLY A 187 -11.64 22.28 -6.55
CA GLY A 187 -13.06 21.98 -6.52
C GLY A 187 -13.62 21.75 -5.10
N GLN A 188 -12.77 21.78 -4.06
CA GLN A 188 -13.19 21.81 -2.66
C GLN A 188 -13.45 23.28 -2.26
N PRO A 189 -14.70 23.76 -2.12
CA PRO A 189 -14.93 25.08 -1.55
C PRO A 189 -14.38 25.10 -0.11
N ARG A 190 -13.53 26.10 0.17
CA ARG A 190 -12.99 26.37 1.51
C ARG A 190 -14.12 26.35 2.53
N THR A 191 -14.06 25.41 3.48
CA THR A 191 -14.98 25.40 4.62
C THR A 191 -14.79 26.71 5.38
N ARG A 192 -15.88 27.45 5.53
CA ARG A 192 -16.01 28.52 6.52
C ARG A 192 -15.71 27.87 7.87
N ARG A 193 -14.54 28.19 8.44
CA ARG A 193 -14.16 27.84 9.81
C ARG A 193 -15.33 28.17 10.74
N ASP A 194 -15.66 27.21 11.60
CA ASP A 194 -16.40 27.40 12.85
C ASP A 194 -17.86 27.86 12.72
N ALA A 195 -18.74 26.96 12.26
CA ALA A 195 -20.10 26.96 12.81
C ALA A 195 -20.10 25.96 13.98
N PRO A 196 -20.36 26.38 15.24
CA PRO A 196 -20.42 25.46 16.36
C PRO A 196 -21.48 24.40 16.07
N VAL A 197 -21.10 23.14 16.25
CA VAL A 197 -22.02 22.00 16.22
C VAL A 197 -23.06 22.27 17.31
N ARG A 198 -24.25 22.77 16.94
CA ARG A 198 -25.40 22.73 17.82
C ARG A 198 -25.70 21.25 18.04
N GLY A 199 -25.44 20.77 19.25
CA GLY A 199 -25.84 19.43 19.67
C GLY A 199 -27.35 19.26 19.49
N PRO A 200 -27.84 18.04 19.27
CA PRO A 200 -29.28 17.79 19.23
C PRO A 200 -29.89 18.26 20.55
N GLU A 201 -30.86 19.18 20.47
CA GLU A 201 -31.71 19.50 21.62
C GLU A 201 -32.44 18.21 22.01
N LEU A 202 -31.92 17.53 23.02
CA LEU A 202 -32.60 16.46 23.73
C LEU A 202 -33.84 17.09 24.34
N ASN A 203 -34.96 16.96 23.65
CA ASN A 203 -36.27 17.36 24.13
C ASN A 203 -36.66 16.37 25.23
N VAL A 204 -36.16 16.61 26.45
CA VAL A 204 -36.49 15.84 27.64
C VAL A 204 -37.93 16.18 28.00
N HIS A 205 -38.88 15.37 27.52
CA HIS A 205 -40.25 15.43 28.01
C HIS A 205 -40.27 15.04 29.50
N PRO A 206 -40.79 15.90 30.39
CA PRO A 206 -40.92 15.55 31.79
C PRO A 206 -41.95 14.42 31.94
N VAL A 207 -41.49 13.28 32.48
CA VAL A 207 -42.34 12.16 32.87
C VAL A 207 -43.27 12.64 33.98
N ARG A 208 -44.58 12.70 33.69
CA ARG A 208 -45.61 12.95 34.71
C ARG A 208 -45.68 11.74 35.64
N SER A 209 -45.20 11.88 36.86
CA SER A 209 -45.49 10.97 37.97
C SER A 209 -46.95 11.12 38.39
N GLY A 210 -47.77 10.10 38.16
CA GLY A 210 -49.14 10.01 38.68
C GLY A 210 -49.15 9.80 40.20
N PRO A 211 -50.23 10.19 40.90
CA PRO A 211 -50.30 10.12 42.36
C PRO A 211 -50.36 8.66 42.84
N ALA A 212 -49.55 8.37 43.86
CA ALA A 212 -49.60 7.13 44.62
C ALA A 212 -50.93 7.05 45.40
N ALA A 213 -51.60 5.90 45.27
CA ALA A 213 -52.72 5.50 46.11
C ALA A 213 -52.23 4.94 47.45
#